data_AF-A0AA35STT3-F1
#
_entry.id   AF-A0AA35STT3-F1
#
_cell.length_a   1.000
_cell.length_b   1.000
_cell.length_c   1.000
_cell.angle_alpha   90.00
_cell.angle_beta   90.00
_cell.angle_gamma   90.00
#
_symmetry.space_group_name_H-M   'P 1'
#
loop_
_entity.id
_entity.type
_entity.pdbx_description
1 polymer ?
#
loop_
_entity_poly.entity_id
_entity_poly.type
_entity_poly.pdbx_seq_one_letter_code
_entity_poly.pdbx_strand_id
1 'polypeptide(L)'
;MTKQALEIGVNNGRNGKGSVYVWANGNGGDEDDCAADGYASSIYTISVGAIRENGSYSNLDERCSAKMVVAFVEGNVNTVTTDLDGKCTQNFAGTSAAAALVSGAIALALEANQSLTWRDVQYLIAYTANTNLAAASRPLTRNGAGLAVSRQYGFGVMDTEAMVTRARHWINVPPQLQHQITTVSQKQTEGEVFTATLTYTGSIQYLEHVVTQISVAIPENSYQITRGSLQIELTSPSGTLSILLQPREKDSQPGEYVDWPFMSVMFWGENPTGQWTLNITTRDITGVAVVSDVEFHFYGVSQVPESVTNIPDQCHSDCKRGCAGEGSNLCDSCVNLRNAHTLECINQCLPGYTERSGYCYDASLPTKQCNSPLKNKDDFAPGPLCSNVSECDTDNGGCMQVCVTTTSLSYCICGVSQSTCSPGTENTEMPLTIDSSVVHLKCSITMLYMCAMYVLCNLSV
;
A
#
# COMPACT_ATOMS: atom_id res chain seq x y z
N MET A 1 -0.31 12.97 -21.03
CA MET A 1 -1.74 12.75 -20.68
C MET A 1 -1.87 11.99 -19.35
N THR A 2 -1.21 10.84 -19.17
CA THR A 2 -1.28 10.05 -17.92
C THR A 2 -0.79 10.80 -16.67
N LYS A 3 0.42 11.39 -16.68
CA LYS A 3 0.96 12.15 -15.54
C LYS A 3 -0.02 13.23 -15.05
N GLN A 4 -0.55 14.01 -15.99
CA GLN A 4 -1.55 15.04 -15.71
C GLN A 4 -2.85 14.48 -15.10
N ALA A 5 -3.29 13.28 -15.51
CA ALA A 5 -4.47 12.64 -14.93
C ALA A 5 -4.24 12.21 -13.47
N LEU A 6 -3.05 11.67 -13.15
CA LEU A 6 -2.67 11.35 -11.78
C LEU A 6 -2.62 12.62 -10.92
N GLU A 7 -1.99 13.68 -11.42
CA GLU A 7 -1.92 15.00 -10.76
C GLU A 7 -3.30 15.58 -10.49
N ILE A 8 -4.18 15.59 -11.48
CA ILE A 8 -5.57 16.04 -11.31
C ILE A 8 -6.30 15.17 -10.29
N GLY A 9 -6.06 13.86 -10.32
CA GLY A 9 -6.67 12.90 -9.39
C GLY A 9 -6.29 13.15 -7.94
N VAL A 10 -5.00 13.32 -7.65
CA VAL A 10 -4.53 13.56 -6.28
C VAL A 10 -4.89 14.96 -5.77
N ASN A 11 -5.11 15.93 -6.66
CA ASN A 11 -5.49 17.29 -6.28
C ASN A 11 -7.01 17.49 -6.14
N ASN A 12 -7.81 16.88 -7.02
CA ASN A 12 -9.25 17.16 -7.12
C ASN A 12 -10.13 15.98 -6.71
N GLY A 13 -9.60 14.75 -6.73
CA GLY A 13 -10.33 13.55 -6.34
C GLY A 13 -10.77 13.57 -4.88
N ARG A 14 -11.83 12.81 -4.56
CA ARG A 14 -12.35 12.68 -3.17
C ARG A 14 -12.59 14.02 -2.47
N ASN A 15 -13.23 14.97 -3.16
CA ASN A 15 -13.50 16.33 -2.68
C ASN A 15 -12.23 17.08 -2.23
N GLY A 16 -11.15 16.99 -3.01
CA GLY A 16 -9.88 17.64 -2.72
C GLY A 16 -8.96 16.89 -1.75
N LYS A 17 -9.36 15.71 -1.25
CA LYS A 17 -8.51 14.83 -0.44
C LYS A 17 -7.51 14.03 -1.29
N GLY A 18 -7.77 13.94 -2.59
CA GLY A 18 -7.00 13.20 -3.55
C GLY A 18 -7.44 11.75 -3.69
N SER A 19 -7.54 11.31 -4.95
CA SER A 19 -7.65 9.90 -5.30
C SER A 19 -6.43 9.11 -4.81
N VAL A 20 -6.66 7.89 -4.33
CA VAL A 20 -5.60 6.98 -3.92
C VAL A 20 -5.34 5.99 -5.05
N TYR A 21 -4.13 6.01 -5.61
CA TYR A 21 -3.73 5.12 -6.68
C TYR A 21 -2.82 4.03 -6.11
N VAL A 22 -3.25 2.77 -6.21
CA VAL A 22 -2.44 1.61 -5.81
C VAL A 22 -1.94 0.93 -7.08
N TRP A 23 -0.66 0.62 -7.12
CA TRP A 23 0.00 0.12 -8.34
C TRP A 23 0.83 -1.13 -8.01
N ALA A 24 0.68 -2.18 -8.81
CA ALA A 24 1.58 -3.32 -8.75
C ALA A 24 2.95 -2.88 -9.28
N ASN A 25 4.01 -3.10 -8.52
CA ASN A 25 5.35 -2.64 -8.90
C ASN A 25 5.94 -3.40 -10.11
N GLY A 26 5.41 -4.57 -10.48
CA GLY A 26 5.84 -5.31 -11.68
C GLY A 26 6.14 -6.79 -11.42
N ASN A 27 6.27 -7.59 -12.49
CA ASN A 27 6.50 -9.04 -12.41
C ASN A 27 7.78 -9.50 -13.15
N GLY A 28 8.70 -8.58 -13.44
CA GLY A 28 9.98 -8.83 -14.12
C GLY A 28 11.06 -9.47 -13.27
N GLY A 29 10.82 -9.67 -11.97
CA GLY A 29 11.75 -10.33 -11.06
C GLY A 29 13.10 -9.61 -10.94
N ASP A 30 14.17 -10.40 -10.82
CA ASP A 30 15.54 -9.89 -10.73
C ASP A 30 16.10 -9.38 -12.08
N GLU A 31 15.34 -9.58 -13.17
CA GLU A 31 15.74 -9.15 -14.51
C GLU A 31 15.30 -7.70 -14.84
N ASP A 32 14.43 -7.12 -14.02
CA ASP A 32 13.92 -5.76 -14.17
C ASP A 32 14.04 -4.93 -12.87
N ASP A 33 13.68 -3.65 -12.96
CA ASP A 33 13.68 -2.70 -11.87
C ASP A 33 12.48 -1.75 -12.03
N CYS A 34 11.60 -1.70 -11.02
CA CYS A 34 10.39 -0.91 -11.09
C CYS A 34 10.64 0.62 -11.14
N ALA A 35 11.88 1.08 -10.97
CA ALA A 35 12.25 2.45 -11.27
C ALA A 35 12.25 2.78 -12.77
N ALA A 36 12.26 1.76 -13.64
CA ALA A 36 12.07 1.88 -15.09
C ALA A 36 10.58 1.82 -15.52
N ASP A 37 9.65 1.65 -14.57
CA ASP A 37 8.22 1.86 -14.77
C ASP A 37 7.80 3.23 -14.21
N GLY A 38 7.45 4.16 -15.10
CA GLY A 38 7.01 5.52 -14.74
C GLY A 38 5.70 5.59 -13.94
N TYR A 39 4.90 4.52 -13.91
CA TYR A 39 3.71 4.43 -13.05
C TYR A 39 4.08 3.97 -11.64
N ALA A 40 4.88 2.91 -11.52
CA ALA A 40 5.33 2.39 -10.22
C ALA A 40 6.29 3.38 -9.50
N SER A 41 7.01 4.21 -10.26
CA SER A 41 7.91 5.26 -9.74
C SER A 41 7.28 6.65 -9.62
N SER A 42 5.96 6.79 -9.82
CA SER A 42 5.28 8.06 -9.60
C SER A 42 5.07 8.34 -8.11
N ILE A 43 5.27 9.58 -7.65
CA ILE A 43 4.96 9.97 -6.27
C ILE A 43 3.46 9.81 -5.95
N TYR A 44 2.60 9.84 -6.97
CA TYR A 44 1.15 9.79 -6.85
C TYR A 44 0.59 8.37 -6.70
N THR A 45 1.43 7.35 -6.88
CA THR A 45 1.04 5.95 -6.77
C THR A 45 1.67 5.30 -5.54
N ILE A 46 0.95 4.35 -4.96
CA ILE A 46 1.45 3.48 -3.91
C ILE A 46 1.93 2.22 -4.60
N SER A 47 3.25 2.09 -4.76
CA SER A 47 3.89 0.94 -5.40
C SER A 47 3.96 -0.24 -4.43
N VAL A 48 3.32 -1.35 -4.82
CA VAL A 48 3.08 -2.54 -4.00
C VAL A 48 3.78 -3.75 -4.60
N GLY A 49 4.59 -4.42 -3.77
CA GLY A 49 5.24 -5.67 -4.13
C GLY A 49 4.62 -6.93 -3.52
N ALA A 50 5.12 -8.09 -3.93
CA ALA A 50 4.62 -9.41 -3.54
C ALA A 50 5.63 -10.21 -2.71
N ILE A 51 5.14 -10.91 -1.69
CA ILE A 51 5.92 -11.86 -0.91
C ILE A 51 5.17 -13.19 -0.72
N ARG A 52 5.95 -14.20 -0.33
CA ARG A 52 5.48 -15.56 -0.07
C ARG A 52 5.00 -15.72 1.36
N GLU A 53 4.16 -16.72 1.62
CA GLU A 53 3.55 -17.05 2.91
C GLU A 53 4.57 -17.17 4.05
N ASN A 54 5.80 -17.60 3.74
CA ASN A 54 6.89 -17.73 4.70
C ASN A 54 7.62 -16.40 5.00
N GLY A 55 7.24 -15.30 4.35
CA GLY A 55 7.87 -13.97 4.48
C GLY A 55 9.03 -13.72 3.52
N SER A 56 9.36 -14.67 2.65
CA SER A 56 10.42 -14.48 1.65
C SER A 56 9.94 -13.68 0.44
N TYR A 57 10.88 -12.97 -0.18
CA TYR A 57 10.70 -12.25 -1.44
C TYR A 57 10.13 -13.14 -2.55
N SER A 58 9.15 -12.66 -3.33
CA SER A 58 8.68 -13.36 -4.54
C SER A 58 9.69 -13.23 -5.68
N ASN A 59 9.86 -14.29 -6.49
CA ASN A 59 10.74 -14.20 -7.66
C ASN A 59 10.11 -13.39 -8.82
N LEU A 60 8.82 -13.11 -8.76
CA LEU A 60 8.14 -12.23 -9.72
C LEU A 60 8.37 -10.76 -9.39
N ASP A 61 8.46 -10.43 -8.10
CA ASP A 61 8.53 -9.06 -7.63
C ASP A 61 9.76 -8.31 -8.17
N GLU A 62 9.59 -7.03 -8.52
CA GLU A 62 10.68 -6.15 -8.98
C GLU A 62 11.21 -5.27 -7.84
N ARG A 63 12.53 -5.11 -7.74
CA ARG A 63 13.15 -4.26 -6.70
C ARG A 63 13.23 -2.82 -7.19
N CYS A 64 12.82 -1.85 -6.39
CA CYS A 64 13.13 -0.44 -6.63
C CYS A 64 13.00 0.40 -5.36
N SER A 65 13.52 1.62 -5.41
CA SER A 65 13.46 2.58 -4.30
C SER A 65 12.11 3.31 -4.17
N ALA A 66 11.20 3.13 -5.14
CA ALA A 66 9.84 3.66 -5.13
C ALA A 66 8.81 2.77 -4.39
N LYS A 67 9.17 1.52 -4.07
CA LYS A 67 8.28 0.55 -3.42
C LYS A 67 7.92 1.02 -2.00
N MET A 68 6.63 1.07 -1.70
CA MET A 68 6.15 1.46 -0.37
C MET A 68 5.92 0.28 0.55
N VAL A 69 5.33 -0.81 0.05
CA VAL A 69 4.88 -1.92 0.90
C VAL A 69 4.79 -3.21 0.12
N VAL A 70 4.73 -4.35 0.82
CA VAL A 70 4.45 -5.66 0.21
C VAL A 70 3.25 -6.36 0.86
N ALA A 71 2.68 -7.35 0.17
CA ALA A 71 1.64 -8.22 0.70
C ALA A 71 1.89 -9.70 0.40
N PHE A 72 1.36 -10.57 1.26
CA PHE A 72 1.41 -12.03 1.14
C PHE A 72 0.43 -12.52 0.08
N VAL A 73 0.93 -13.11 -1.01
CA VAL A 73 0.09 -13.52 -2.15
C VAL A 73 0.50 -14.84 -2.80
N GLU A 74 1.62 -15.43 -2.37
CA GLU A 74 2.18 -16.67 -2.91
C GLU A 74 2.40 -17.68 -1.78
N GLY A 75 2.08 -18.96 -2.00
CA GLY A 75 2.22 -19.98 -0.97
C GLY A 75 1.92 -21.39 -1.48
N ASN A 76 1.59 -22.30 -0.58
CA ASN A 76 1.03 -23.60 -0.97
C ASN A 76 -0.27 -23.43 -1.76
N VAL A 77 -1.03 -22.41 -1.36
CA VAL A 77 -2.15 -21.84 -2.11
C VAL A 77 -1.83 -20.35 -2.31
N ASN A 78 -2.00 -19.86 -3.53
CA ASN A 78 -1.85 -18.43 -3.80
C ASN A 78 -3.10 -17.67 -3.30
N THR A 79 -3.29 -16.43 -3.74
CA THR A 79 -4.47 -15.67 -3.34
C THR A 79 -5.73 -16.36 -3.86
N VAL A 80 -6.62 -16.71 -2.92
CA VAL A 80 -7.93 -17.28 -3.23
C VAL A 80 -8.91 -16.13 -3.53
N THR A 81 -9.52 -16.16 -4.71
CA THR A 81 -10.46 -15.11 -5.14
C THR A 81 -11.42 -15.64 -6.20
N THR A 82 -12.39 -14.83 -6.60
CA THR A 82 -13.29 -15.13 -7.72
C THR A 82 -12.59 -15.09 -9.07
N ASP A 83 -13.11 -15.86 -10.01
CA ASP A 83 -12.67 -15.94 -11.39
C ASP A 83 -13.87 -15.81 -12.34
N LEU A 84 -13.58 -15.72 -13.64
CA LEU A 84 -14.57 -15.60 -14.70
C LEU A 84 -15.60 -16.75 -14.67
N ASP A 85 -16.76 -16.52 -15.27
CA ASP A 85 -17.86 -17.49 -15.37
C ASP A 85 -18.38 -17.99 -14.01
N GLY A 86 -18.32 -17.14 -12.99
CA GLY A 86 -18.80 -17.46 -11.64
C GLY A 86 -17.94 -18.49 -10.91
N LYS A 87 -16.67 -18.63 -11.30
CA LYS A 87 -15.73 -19.59 -10.70
C LYS A 87 -14.93 -18.98 -9.56
N CYS A 88 -14.16 -19.83 -8.91
CA CYS A 88 -13.12 -19.48 -7.95
C CYS A 88 -11.75 -19.89 -8.48
N THR A 89 -10.73 -19.13 -8.10
CA THR A 89 -9.34 -19.46 -8.36
C THR A 89 -8.54 -19.43 -7.06
N GLN A 90 -7.58 -20.33 -6.97
CA GLN A 90 -6.59 -20.41 -5.90
C GLN A 90 -5.18 -20.06 -6.41
N ASN A 91 -5.11 -19.56 -7.65
CA ASN A 91 -3.87 -19.38 -8.39
C ASN A 91 -3.55 -17.89 -8.67
N PHE A 92 -4.31 -16.95 -8.14
CA PHE A 92 -4.04 -15.52 -8.36
C PHE A 92 -2.82 -15.09 -7.51
N ALA A 93 -1.76 -14.63 -8.17
CA ALA A 93 -0.46 -14.39 -7.55
C ALA A 93 0.23 -13.17 -8.16
N GLY A 94 1.47 -12.93 -7.71
CA GLY A 94 2.30 -11.83 -8.17
C GLY A 94 1.83 -10.48 -7.64
N THR A 95 2.47 -9.43 -8.14
CA THR A 95 2.32 -8.07 -7.59
C THR A 95 0.95 -7.47 -7.89
N SER A 96 0.26 -7.97 -8.93
CA SER A 96 -1.14 -7.67 -9.22
C SER A 96 -2.09 -8.08 -8.10
N ALA A 97 -1.89 -9.28 -7.52
CA ALA A 97 -2.67 -9.74 -6.38
C ALA A 97 -2.35 -8.90 -5.13
N ALA A 98 -1.08 -8.53 -4.94
CA ALA A 98 -0.65 -7.75 -3.79
C ALA A 98 -1.27 -6.35 -3.81
N ALA A 99 -1.26 -5.68 -4.96
CA ALA A 99 -1.90 -4.37 -5.14
C ALA A 99 -3.41 -4.42 -4.82
N ALA A 100 -4.11 -5.50 -5.18
CA ALA A 100 -5.52 -5.68 -4.86
C ALA A 100 -5.74 -5.81 -3.33
N LEU A 101 -4.94 -6.62 -2.64
CA LEU A 101 -5.04 -6.78 -1.18
C LEU A 101 -4.74 -5.48 -0.42
N VAL A 102 -3.68 -4.76 -0.82
CA VAL A 102 -3.35 -3.46 -0.23
C VAL A 102 -4.45 -2.44 -0.50
N SER A 103 -5.10 -2.46 -1.67
CA SER A 103 -6.26 -1.60 -1.94
C SER A 103 -7.43 -1.88 -0.99
N GLY A 104 -7.68 -3.14 -0.65
CA GLY A 104 -8.68 -3.52 0.35
C GLY A 104 -8.34 -3.00 1.76
N ALA A 105 -7.09 -3.14 2.17
CA ALA A 105 -6.61 -2.62 3.46
C ALA A 105 -6.67 -1.09 3.55
N ILE A 106 -6.30 -0.37 2.48
CA ILE A 106 -6.45 1.08 2.40
C ILE A 106 -7.91 1.49 2.48
N ALA A 107 -8.82 0.76 1.83
CA ALA A 107 -10.24 1.05 1.92
C ALA A 107 -10.73 0.97 3.38
N LEU A 108 -10.21 0.05 4.20
CA LEU A 108 -10.57 -0.08 5.63
C LEU A 108 -10.09 1.12 6.42
N ALA A 109 -8.88 1.60 6.15
CA ALA A 109 -8.36 2.82 6.76
C ALA A 109 -9.19 4.05 6.36
N LEU A 110 -9.61 4.15 5.10
CA LEU A 110 -10.48 5.23 4.61
C LEU A 110 -11.90 5.16 5.19
N GLU A 111 -12.42 3.97 5.46
CA GLU A 111 -13.70 3.79 6.17
C GLU A 111 -13.57 4.26 7.63
N ALA A 112 -12.49 3.87 8.30
CA ALA A 112 -12.21 4.28 9.67
C ALA A 112 -11.96 5.78 9.80
N ASN A 113 -11.37 6.41 8.77
CA ASN A 113 -11.20 7.85 8.70
C ASN A 113 -11.33 8.37 7.27
N GLN A 114 -12.52 8.92 6.97
CA GLN A 114 -12.82 9.46 5.65
C GLN A 114 -12.10 10.78 5.35
N SER A 115 -11.45 11.44 6.33
CA SER A 115 -10.71 12.68 6.11
C SER A 115 -9.32 12.47 5.52
N LEU A 116 -8.79 11.24 5.56
CA LEU A 116 -7.46 10.92 5.06
C LEU A 116 -7.25 11.37 3.61
N THR A 117 -6.17 12.10 3.39
CA THR A 117 -5.69 12.46 2.05
C THR A 117 -4.88 11.32 1.43
N TRP A 118 -4.57 11.44 0.14
CA TRP A 118 -3.69 10.48 -0.55
C TRP A 118 -2.30 10.39 0.08
N ARG A 119 -1.76 11.50 0.62
CA ARG A 119 -0.49 11.52 1.36
C ARG A 119 -0.63 10.89 2.73
N ASP A 120 -1.72 11.15 3.46
CA ASP A 120 -1.94 10.52 4.77
C ASP A 120 -1.93 8.99 4.68
N VAL A 121 -2.50 8.43 3.62
CA VAL A 121 -2.46 6.98 3.36
C VAL A 121 -1.01 6.49 3.21
N GLN A 122 -0.16 7.25 2.52
CA GLN A 122 1.26 6.91 2.35
C GLN A 122 2.03 6.99 3.68
N TYR A 123 1.78 8.02 4.50
CA TYR A 123 2.33 8.11 5.85
C TYR A 123 1.89 6.92 6.73
N LEU A 124 0.60 6.59 6.72
CA LEU A 124 0.10 5.45 7.48
C LEU A 124 0.88 4.18 7.11
N ILE A 125 1.05 3.89 5.81
CA ILE A 125 1.86 2.75 5.35
C ILE A 125 3.30 2.83 5.90
N ALA A 126 3.98 3.97 5.77
CA ALA A 126 5.37 4.12 6.19
C ALA A 126 5.56 3.89 7.71
N TYR A 127 4.56 4.24 8.52
CA TYR A 127 4.63 4.16 9.97
C TYR A 127 3.96 2.93 10.59
N THR A 128 3.16 2.17 9.82
CA THR A 128 2.44 0.98 10.32
C THR A 128 2.88 -0.33 9.67
N ALA A 129 3.64 -0.29 8.57
CA ALA A 129 4.14 -1.52 7.94
C ALA A 129 4.91 -2.40 8.93
N ASN A 130 4.66 -3.70 8.88
CA ASN A 130 5.34 -4.67 9.73
C ASN A 130 6.73 -4.98 9.17
N THR A 131 7.75 -4.62 9.94
CA THR A 131 9.17 -4.79 9.59
C THR A 131 9.75 -6.14 10.04
N ASN A 132 8.98 -6.96 10.76
CA ASN A 132 9.44 -8.24 11.27
C ASN A 132 9.33 -9.33 10.20
N LEU A 133 10.35 -9.40 9.34
CA LEU A 133 10.46 -10.35 8.24
C LEU A 133 11.63 -11.32 8.48
N ALA A 134 11.41 -12.31 9.34
CA ALA A 134 12.46 -13.28 9.72
C ALA A 134 13.02 -14.08 8.53
N ALA A 135 12.23 -14.29 7.47
CA ALA A 135 12.64 -14.99 6.25
C ALA A 135 13.17 -14.05 5.15
N ALA A 136 13.34 -12.76 5.43
CA ALA A 136 13.91 -11.83 4.47
C ALA A 136 15.37 -12.20 4.19
N SER A 137 15.68 -12.43 2.91
CA SER A 137 17.06 -12.69 2.46
C SER A 137 18.01 -11.51 2.69
N ARG A 138 17.46 -10.29 2.78
CA ARG A 138 18.17 -9.08 3.19
C ARG A 138 17.36 -8.34 4.25
N PRO A 139 17.93 -8.05 5.43
CA PRO A 139 17.24 -7.28 6.45
C PRO A 139 16.94 -5.87 5.94
N LEU A 140 15.84 -5.29 6.44
CA LEU A 140 15.56 -3.88 6.22
C LEU A 140 16.64 -3.04 6.90
N THR A 141 17.05 -1.96 6.26
CA THR A 141 18.01 -1.00 6.82
C THR A 141 17.26 0.18 7.44
N ARG A 142 17.83 0.83 8.46
CA ARG A 142 17.27 2.08 8.96
C ARG A 142 17.81 3.26 8.17
N ASN A 143 16.92 4.15 7.73
CA ASN A 143 17.29 5.41 7.14
C ASN A 143 17.68 6.45 8.22
N GLY A 144 18.01 7.68 7.81
CA GLY A 144 18.42 8.76 8.71
C GLY A 144 17.35 9.22 9.70
N ALA A 145 16.08 8.91 9.43
CA ALA A 145 14.95 9.17 10.31
C ALA A 145 14.62 7.98 11.23
N GLY A 146 15.37 6.89 11.13
CA GLY A 146 15.16 5.67 11.89
C GLY A 146 14.07 4.75 11.33
N LEU A 147 13.44 5.06 10.19
CA LEU A 147 12.46 4.18 9.55
C LEU A 147 13.14 2.98 8.88
N ALA A 148 12.53 1.81 8.98
CA ALA A 148 13.02 0.61 8.29
C ALA A 148 12.61 0.69 6.80
N VAL A 149 13.58 0.54 5.90
CA VAL A 149 13.40 0.68 4.46
C VAL A 149 14.11 -0.44 3.70
N SER A 150 13.58 -0.83 2.54
CA SER A 150 14.15 -1.85 1.66
C SER A 150 13.64 -1.71 0.23
N ARG A 151 14.51 -1.96 -0.77
CA ARG A 151 14.08 -2.03 -2.18
C ARG A 151 13.22 -3.29 -2.47
N GLN A 152 13.35 -4.31 -1.63
CA GLN A 152 12.59 -5.55 -1.73
C GLN A 152 11.23 -5.43 -1.04
N TYR A 153 11.18 -4.78 0.12
CA TYR A 153 9.99 -4.79 0.99
C TYR A 153 9.34 -3.41 1.20
N GLY A 154 9.90 -2.34 0.62
CA GLY A 154 9.49 -0.96 0.96
C GLY A 154 9.71 -0.70 2.44
N PHE A 155 8.69 -0.18 3.12
CA PHE A 155 8.66 -0.02 4.58
C PHE A 155 8.37 -1.34 5.33
N GLY A 156 7.97 -2.40 4.64
CA GLY A 156 7.65 -3.70 5.23
C GLY A 156 6.37 -4.31 4.66
N VAL A 157 5.76 -5.22 5.43
CA VAL A 157 4.49 -5.85 5.05
C VAL A 157 3.32 -4.97 5.45
N MET A 158 2.30 -4.92 4.60
CA MET A 158 1.05 -4.25 4.93
C MET A 158 0.45 -4.84 6.22
N ASP A 159 0.22 -3.99 7.22
CA ASP A 159 -0.46 -4.35 8.45
C ASP A 159 -1.77 -3.57 8.54
N THR A 160 -2.87 -4.23 8.19
CA THR A 160 -4.21 -3.64 8.15
C THR A 160 -4.69 -3.22 9.52
N GLU A 161 -4.42 -4.01 10.58
CA GLU A 161 -4.87 -3.69 11.93
C GLU A 161 -4.18 -2.43 12.43
N ALA A 162 -2.85 -2.38 12.27
CA ALA A 162 -2.05 -1.22 12.62
C ALA A 162 -2.52 0.03 11.85
N MET A 163 -2.68 -0.09 10.52
CA MET A 163 -3.10 1.01 9.67
C MET A 163 -4.47 1.56 10.07
N VAL A 164 -5.46 0.70 10.28
CA VAL A 164 -6.82 1.10 10.67
C VAL A 164 -6.83 1.72 12.07
N THR A 165 -6.07 1.14 13.00
CA THR A 165 -5.97 1.67 14.37
C THR A 165 -5.41 3.09 14.38
N ARG A 166 -4.33 3.33 13.63
CA ARG A 166 -3.74 4.67 13.52
C ARG A 166 -4.64 5.64 12.75
N ALA A 167 -5.32 5.17 11.69
CA ALA A 167 -6.21 5.98 10.87
C ALA A 167 -7.31 6.68 11.70
N ARG A 168 -7.91 5.99 12.68
CA ARG A 168 -8.98 6.52 13.54
C ARG A 168 -8.61 7.81 14.30
N HIS A 169 -7.33 7.97 14.60
CA HIS A 169 -6.80 9.10 15.37
C HIS A 169 -5.82 9.95 14.55
N TRP A 170 -5.76 9.70 13.23
CA TRP A 170 -4.84 10.37 12.35
C TRP A 170 -5.26 11.82 12.10
N ILE A 171 -4.31 12.72 12.29
CA ILE A 171 -4.41 14.14 12.01
C ILE A 171 -3.69 14.36 10.68
N ASN A 172 -4.43 14.89 9.70
CA ASN A 172 -3.92 15.05 8.35
C ASN A 172 -2.60 15.83 8.33
N VAL A 173 -1.66 15.36 7.51
CA VAL A 173 -0.35 16.00 7.36
C VAL A 173 -0.48 17.41 6.77
N PRO A 174 0.47 18.33 7.06
CA PRO A 174 0.47 19.67 6.49
C PRO A 174 0.49 19.67 4.94
N PRO A 175 0.13 20.79 4.28
CA PRO A 175 0.26 20.93 2.84
C PRO A 175 1.67 20.56 2.35
N GLN A 176 1.74 19.86 1.22
CA GLN A 176 3.01 19.42 0.65
C GLN A 176 3.81 20.62 0.15
N LEU A 177 5.09 20.65 0.47
CA LEU A 177 6.07 21.56 -0.10
C LEU A 177 6.86 20.83 -1.18
N GLN A 178 7.25 21.58 -2.22
CA GLN A 178 8.14 21.11 -3.27
C GLN A 178 9.33 22.07 -3.39
N HIS A 179 10.52 21.53 -3.60
CA HIS A 179 11.72 22.30 -3.88
C HIS A 179 12.53 21.64 -4.99
N GLN A 180 12.87 22.39 -6.03
CA GLN A 180 13.57 21.93 -7.22
C GLN A 180 14.97 22.54 -7.26
N ILE A 181 15.99 21.71 -7.51
CA ILE A 181 17.38 22.14 -7.66
C ILE A 181 17.96 21.46 -8.90
N THR A 182 18.45 22.26 -9.85
CA THR A 182 19.14 21.76 -11.04
C THR A 182 20.65 21.80 -10.80
N THR A 183 21.35 20.70 -11.09
CA THR A 183 22.82 20.59 -10.99
C THR A 183 23.39 19.97 -12.27
N VAL A 184 24.48 20.56 -12.79
CA VAL A 184 25.21 20.19 -14.02
C VAL A 184 24.38 20.26 -15.32
N SER A 185 24.96 20.91 -16.34
CA SER A 185 24.39 21.04 -17.68
C SER A 185 24.92 20.04 -18.71
N GLN A 186 26.14 19.49 -18.57
CA GLN A 186 26.62 18.34 -19.35
C GLN A 186 27.97 17.81 -18.83
N LYS A 187 28.14 16.49 -18.71
CA LYS A 187 29.46 15.84 -18.49
C LYS A 187 29.51 14.50 -19.22
N GLN A 188 30.64 14.24 -19.89
CA GLN A 188 30.94 12.91 -20.44
C GLN A 188 31.76 12.11 -19.44
N THR A 189 31.48 10.81 -19.37
CA THR A 189 32.16 9.86 -18.49
C THR A 189 32.58 8.68 -19.36
N GLU A 190 33.85 8.29 -19.27
CA GLU A 190 34.40 7.14 -20.00
C GLU A 190 34.97 6.16 -18.97
N GLY A 191 34.25 5.07 -18.70
CA GLY A 191 34.65 4.08 -17.69
C GLY A 191 34.78 4.60 -16.25
N GLU A 192 34.36 5.84 -15.97
CA GLU A 192 34.43 6.50 -14.67
C GLU A 192 33.06 6.70 -14.04
N VAL A 193 33.04 6.76 -12.70
CA VAL A 193 31.87 7.16 -11.92
C VAL A 193 31.55 8.63 -12.19
N PHE A 194 30.36 8.91 -12.71
CA PHE A 194 29.82 10.25 -12.66
C PHE A 194 29.34 10.54 -11.25
N THR A 195 29.96 11.52 -10.60
CA THR A 195 29.47 12.05 -9.33
C THR A 195 28.96 13.46 -9.52
N ALA A 196 27.71 13.68 -9.12
CA ALA A 196 27.15 15.01 -8.92
C ALA A 196 26.88 15.22 -7.43
N THR A 197 27.21 16.41 -6.94
CA THR A 197 26.84 16.82 -5.59
C THR A 197 25.96 18.05 -5.66
N LEU A 198 25.02 18.15 -4.74
CA LEU A 198 24.20 19.34 -4.52
C LEU A 198 24.13 19.61 -3.03
N THR A 199 23.84 20.85 -2.65
CA THR A 199 23.55 21.19 -1.26
C THR A 199 22.11 21.71 -1.17
N TYR A 200 21.28 21.01 -0.39
CA TYR A 200 19.91 21.43 -0.15
C TYR A 200 19.87 22.51 0.95
N THR A 201 19.17 23.60 0.67
CA THR A 201 19.01 24.75 1.58
C THR A 201 17.56 25.27 1.63
N GLY A 202 16.60 24.46 1.18
CA GLY A 202 15.18 24.81 1.14
C GLY A 202 14.48 24.69 2.51
N SER A 203 13.14 24.84 2.49
CA SER A 203 12.31 24.89 3.70
C SER A 203 11.72 23.54 4.15
N ILE A 204 11.91 22.47 3.37
CA ILE A 204 11.47 21.12 3.77
C ILE A 204 12.38 20.65 4.90
N GLN A 205 11.79 20.18 6.00
CA GLN A 205 12.50 19.63 7.15
C GLN A 205 12.22 18.15 7.35
N TYR A 206 11.18 17.62 6.71
CA TYR A 206 10.75 16.23 6.80
C TYR A 206 10.35 15.74 5.41
N LEU A 207 11.13 14.81 4.85
CA LEU A 207 10.95 14.31 3.49
C LEU A 207 9.80 13.32 3.33
N GLU A 208 9.19 13.33 2.15
CA GLU A 208 8.24 12.32 1.67
C GLU A 208 8.85 11.60 0.46
N HIS A 209 9.01 12.31 -0.66
CA HIS A 209 9.56 11.76 -1.90
C HIS A 209 10.78 12.57 -2.33
N VAL A 210 11.76 11.87 -2.92
CA VAL A 210 12.85 12.51 -3.66
C VAL A 210 12.85 11.97 -5.08
N VAL A 211 12.71 12.85 -6.07
CA VAL A 211 12.77 12.50 -7.49
C VAL A 211 14.04 13.10 -8.08
N THR A 212 14.88 12.25 -8.66
CA THR A 212 16.07 12.65 -9.42
C THR A 212 15.76 12.45 -10.90
N GLN A 213 15.48 13.55 -11.60
CA GLN A 213 15.31 13.56 -13.05
C GLN A 213 16.69 13.58 -13.70
N ILE A 214 16.96 12.58 -14.54
CA ILE A 214 18.28 12.42 -15.16
C ILE A 214 18.10 12.19 -16.65
N SER A 215 18.88 12.93 -17.43
CA SER A 215 19.12 12.63 -18.84
C SER A 215 20.50 11.97 -19.01
N VAL A 216 20.51 10.74 -19.55
CA VAL A 216 21.72 9.99 -19.87
C VAL A 216 21.62 9.45 -21.28
N ALA A 217 22.57 9.80 -22.14
CA ALA A 217 22.68 9.25 -23.49
C ALA A 217 23.89 8.31 -23.58
N ILE A 218 23.68 7.12 -24.15
CA ILE A 218 24.74 6.16 -24.46
C ILE A 218 24.90 6.13 -25.98
N PRO A 219 25.94 6.77 -26.54
CA PRO A 219 26.18 6.81 -27.97
C PRO A 219 26.31 5.40 -28.58
N GLU A 220 25.81 5.19 -29.80
CA GLU A 220 25.82 3.88 -30.48
C GLU A 220 27.23 3.28 -30.66
N ASN A 221 28.27 4.12 -30.69
CA ASN A 221 29.67 3.72 -30.80
C ASN A 221 30.33 3.37 -29.47
N SER A 222 29.61 3.42 -28.34
CA SER A 222 30.08 2.99 -27.03
C SER A 222 29.99 1.48 -26.88
N TYR A 223 30.92 0.77 -27.54
CA TYR A 223 31.00 -0.69 -27.46
C TYR A 223 31.23 -1.15 -26.01
N GLN A 224 30.28 -1.93 -25.48
CA GLN A 224 30.23 -2.55 -24.13
C GLN A 224 29.41 -1.83 -23.05
N ILE A 225 28.97 -0.58 -23.24
CA ILE A 225 28.00 0.06 -22.30
C ILE A 225 26.60 -0.02 -22.90
N THR A 226 25.62 -0.45 -22.09
CA THR A 226 24.21 -0.50 -22.45
C THR A 226 23.36 0.26 -21.44
N ARG A 227 22.12 0.59 -21.77
CA ARG A 227 21.22 1.23 -20.79
C ARG A 227 21.03 0.38 -19.53
N GLY A 228 21.01 -0.95 -19.67
CA GLY A 228 20.97 -1.91 -18.57
C GLY A 228 22.28 -2.09 -17.81
N SER A 229 23.40 -1.52 -18.27
CA SER A 229 24.66 -1.53 -17.54
C SER A 229 24.75 -0.45 -16.46
N LEU A 230 23.85 0.53 -16.49
CA LEU A 230 23.82 1.67 -15.58
C LEU A 230 23.38 1.25 -14.16
N GLN A 231 24.05 1.81 -13.16
CA GLN A 231 23.63 1.83 -11.77
C GLN A 231 23.58 3.28 -11.30
N ILE A 232 22.47 3.66 -10.67
CA ILE A 232 22.23 5.03 -10.22
C ILE A 232 21.97 4.99 -8.72
N GLU A 233 22.74 5.77 -7.97
CA GLU A 233 22.73 5.79 -6.51
C GLU A 233 22.64 7.21 -6.00
N LEU A 234 21.77 7.43 -5.03
CA LEU A 234 21.64 8.71 -4.34
C LEU A 234 21.91 8.52 -2.86
N THR A 235 22.78 9.35 -2.30
CA THR A 235 23.08 9.38 -0.86
C THR A 235 22.57 10.67 -0.23
N SER A 236 21.81 10.55 0.86
CA SER A 236 21.30 11.70 1.63
C SER A 236 22.36 12.28 2.58
N PRO A 237 22.18 13.52 3.09
CA PRO A 237 23.07 14.11 4.09
C PRO A 237 23.21 13.28 5.36
N SER A 238 22.16 12.52 5.72
CA SER A 238 22.16 11.61 6.87
C SER A 238 22.94 10.31 6.62
N GLY A 239 23.41 10.08 5.39
CA GLY A 239 24.16 8.89 5.00
C GLY A 239 23.31 7.73 4.47
N THR A 240 22.00 7.91 4.29
CA THR A 240 21.14 6.88 3.69
C THR A 240 21.49 6.73 2.21
N LEU A 241 21.73 5.48 1.77
CA LEU A 241 21.96 5.15 0.37
C LEU A 241 20.69 4.58 -0.27
N SER A 242 20.24 5.19 -1.36
CA SER A 242 19.16 4.69 -2.21
C SER A 242 19.70 4.33 -3.59
N ILE A 243 19.63 3.04 -3.96
CA ILE A 243 19.85 2.60 -5.33
C ILE A 243 18.58 2.95 -6.12
N LEU A 244 18.67 4.01 -6.92
CA LEU A 244 17.61 4.52 -7.77
C LEU A 244 17.33 3.60 -8.96
N LEU A 245 18.38 3.05 -9.56
CA LEU A 245 18.30 2.05 -10.62
C LEU A 245 19.42 1.04 -10.44
N GLN A 246 19.09 -0.25 -10.50
CA GLN A 246 20.09 -1.32 -10.54
C GLN A 246 20.37 -1.75 -11.99
N PRO A 247 21.53 -2.38 -12.26
CA PRO A 247 21.81 -2.94 -13.57
C PRO A 247 20.79 -4.02 -13.96
N ARG A 248 20.34 -4.00 -15.22
CA ARG A 248 19.36 -4.92 -15.79
C ARG A 248 19.99 -5.69 -16.95
N GLU A 249 20.30 -6.96 -16.75
CA GLU A 249 21.08 -7.77 -17.70
C GLU A 249 20.43 -7.94 -19.07
N LYS A 250 19.10 -7.93 -19.13
CA LYS A 250 18.35 -8.07 -20.38
C LYS A 250 18.21 -6.76 -21.16
N ASP A 251 18.49 -5.61 -20.54
CA ASP A 251 18.50 -4.31 -21.21
C ASP A 251 19.88 -4.09 -21.88
N SER A 252 20.11 -4.85 -22.94
CA SER A 252 21.38 -4.89 -23.70
C SER A 252 21.45 -3.89 -24.84
N GLN A 253 20.43 -3.04 -25.01
CA GLN A 253 20.41 -2.04 -26.07
C GLN A 253 21.21 -0.80 -25.65
N PRO A 254 21.97 -0.20 -26.60
CA PRO A 254 22.29 1.23 -26.50
C PRO A 254 21.00 2.02 -26.39
N GLY A 255 21.04 3.16 -25.73
CA GLY A 255 19.84 3.98 -25.57
C GLY A 255 20.05 5.15 -24.65
N GLU A 256 18.93 5.73 -24.26
CA GLU A 256 18.90 6.92 -23.43
C GLU A 256 17.83 6.83 -22.35
N TYR A 257 18.10 7.56 -21.27
CA TYR A 257 17.07 8.11 -20.40
C TYR A 257 16.96 9.59 -20.72
N VAL A 258 15.75 10.07 -20.99
CA VAL A 258 15.48 11.49 -21.27
C VAL A 258 14.55 12.01 -20.19
N ASP A 259 15.07 12.89 -19.35
CA ASP A 259 14.41 13.53 -18.20
C ASP A 259 13.70 12.51 -17.29
N TRP A 260 14.28 11.31 -17.15
CA TRP A 260 13.63 10.19 -16.48
C TRP A 260 13.58 10.42 -14.97
N PRO A 261 12.39 10.40 -14.34
CA PRO A 261 12.20 10.77 -12.94
C PRO A 261 12.40 9.60 -11.99
N PHE A 262 13.65 9.25 -11.67
CA PHE A 262 13.91 8.20 -10.69
C PHE A 262 13.47 8.64 -9.28
N MET A 263 12.50 7.93 -8.69
CA MET A 263 11.89 8.28 -7.41
C MET A 263 12.33 7.36 -6.28
N SER A 264 12.53 7.93 -5.09
CA SER A 264 12.82 7.18 -3.87
C SER A 264 11.95 7.63 -2.69
N VAL A 265 11.40 6.65 -1.97
CA VAL A 265 10.79 6.82 -0.64
C VAL A 265 11.74 6.42 0.50
N MET A 266 12.97 6.02 0.18
CA MET A 266 13.94 5.51 1.17
C MET A 266 14.39 6.58 2.18
N PHE A 267 14.22 7.85 1.83
CA PHE A 267 14.59 9.01 2.64
C PHE A 267 13.41 9.57 3.46
N TRP A 268 12.27 8.87 3.49
CA TRP A 268 11.08 9.35 4.17
C TRP A 268 11.38 9.72 5.63
N GLY A 269 10.91 10.90 6.03
CA GLY A 269 11.11 11.48 7.35
C GLY A 269 12.48 12.09 7.61
N GLU A 270 13.44 12.01 6.68
CA GLU A 270 14.75 12.64 6.88
C GLU A 270 14.68 14.16 6.74
N ASN A 271 15.58 14.85 7.43
CA ASN A 271 15.87 16.24 7.15
C ASN A 271 16.77 16.34 5.91
N PRO A 272 16.32 16.99 4.82
CA PRO A 272 17.09 17.03 3.57
C PRO A 272 18.29 17.99 3.61
N THR A 273 18.45 18.79 4.67
CA THR A 273 19.47 19.85 4.75
C THR A 273 20.89 19.28 4.69
N GLY A 274 21.67 19.77 3.74
CA GLY A 274 23.07 19.39 3.58
C GLY A 274 23.38 18.84 2.18
N GLN A 275 24.52 18.15 2.09
CA GLN A 275 25.03 17.66 0.82
C GLN A 275 24.37 16.33 0.43
N TRP A 276 23.86 16.27 -0.80
CA TRP A 276 23.47 15.03 -1.45
C TRP A 276 24.49 14.64 -2.52
N THR A 277 24.69 13.34 -2.68
CA THR A 277 25.66 12.79 -3.63
C THR A 277 24.95 11.79 -4.55
N LEU A 278 24.89 12.12 -5.83
CA LEU A 278 24.42 11.24 -6.90
C LEU A 278 25.65 10.58 -7.56
N ASN A 279 25.66 9.26 -7.61
CA ASN A 279 26.64 8.48 -8.37
C ASN A 279 25.93 7.73 -9.50
N ILE A 280 26.45 7.87 -10.71
CA ILE A 280 26.06 7.05 -11.87
C ILE A 280 27.29 6.27 -12.28
N THR A 281 27.17 4.94 -12.25
CA THR A 281 28.24 4.00 -12.60
C THR A 281 27.77 3.07 -13.70
N THR A 282 28.73 2.47 -14.40
CA THR A 282 28.49 1.45 -15.41
C THR A 282 29.22 0.18 -14.99
N ARG A 283 28.65 -1.00 -15.23
CA ARG A 283 29.36 -2.27 -14.98
C ARG A 283 30.59 -2.44 -15.86
N ASP A 284 30.56 -1.85 -17.05
CA ASP A 284 31.60 -1.96 -18.06
C ASP A 284 32.42 -0.67 -18.14
N ILE A 285 33.75 -0.81 -18.07
CA ILE A 285 34.72 0.30 -18.04
C ILE A 285 35.12 0.82 -19.43
N THR A 286 34.60 0.21 -20.50
CA THR A 286 34.91 0.57 -21.88
C THR A 286 33.64 1.09 -22.56
N GLY A 287 33.58 2.39 -22.80
CA GLY A 287 32.45 3.08 -23.43
C GLY A 287 32.21 4.45 -22.80
N VAL A 288 31.40 5.27 -23.47
CA VAL A 288 31.08 6.63 -23.03
C VAL A 288 29.61 6.72 -22.62
N ALA A 289 29.34 7.27 -21.44
CA ALA A 289 28.01 7.74 -21.05
C ALA A 289 28.03 9.27 -20.97
N VAL A 290 27.04 9.91 -21.58
CA VAL A 290 26.86 11.37 -21.52
C VAL A 290 25.73 11.66 -20.56
N VAL A 291 26.07 12.17 -19.38
CA VAL A 291 25.09 12.64 -18.40
C VAL A 291 24.87 14.12 -18.64
N SER A 292 23.64 14.49 -18.96
CA SER A 292 23.20 15.89 -19.06
C SER A 292 22.36 16.26 -17.85
N ASP A 293 21.51 17.28 -17.99
CA ASP A 293 20.71 17.89 -16.92
C ASP A 293 20.29 16.90 -15.82
N VAL A 294 20.74 17.18 -14.60
CA VAL A 294 20.30 16.48 -13.39
C VAL A 294 19.47 17.43 -12.56
N GLU A 295 18.23 17.06 -12.30
CA GLU A 295 17.31 17.87 -11.53
C GLU A 295 16.75 17.08 -10.35
N PHE A 296 16.83 17.68 -9.17
CA PHE A 296 16.37 17.09 -7.93
C PHE A 296 15.09 17.78 -7.49
N HIS A 297 14.05 17.00 -7.27
CA HIS A 297 12.79 17.44 -6.67
C HIS A 297 12.64 16.81 -5.31
N PHE A 298 12.54 17.65 -4.30
CA PHE A 298 12.27 17.26 -2.93
C PHE A 298 10.81 17.57 -2.62
N TYR A 299 10.10 16.59 -2.09
CA TYR A 299 8.73 16.71 -1.61
C TYR A 299 8.69 16.42 -0.11
N GLY A 300 7.91 17.18 0.65
CA GLY A 300 7.81 16.96 2.09
C GLY A 300 7.08 18.08 2.81
N VAL A 301 7.38 18.24 4.09
CA VAL A 301 6.77 19.25 4.97
C VAL A 301 7.83 20.02 5.75
N SER A 302 7.49 21.23 6.19
CA SER A 302 8.38 22.10 6.97
C SER A 302 8.43 21.76 8.47
N GLN A 303 7.50 20.95 8.94
CA GLN A 303 7.40 20.51 10.34
C GLN A 303 6.95 19.05 10.39
N VAL A 304 7.41 18.33 11.40
CA VAL A 304 7.01 16.93 11.62
C VAL A 304 5.49 16.86 11.77
N PRO A 305 4.79 15.95 11.08
CA PRO A 305 3.34 15.81 11.23
C PRO A 305 2.94 15.47 12.67
N GLU A 306 1.82 16.02 13.14
CA GLU A 306 1.37 15.86 14.53
C GLU A 306 1.13 14.39 14.90
N SER A 307 0.55 13.59 13.99
CA SER A 307 0.38 12.15 14.21
C SER A 307 1.69 11.38 14.31
N VAL A 308 2.78 11.91 13.75
CA VAL A 308 4.11 11.32 13.90
C VAL A 308 4.72 11.73 15.24
N THR A 309 4.56 13.00 15.66
CA THR A 309 5.05 13.45 16.97
C THR A 309 4.32 12.79 18.15
N ASN A 310 3.08 12.35 17.95
CA ASN A 310 2.29 11.66 18.96
C ASN A 310 2.70 10.20 19.19
N ILE A 311 3.58 9.64 18.34
CA ILE A 311 4.11 8.29 18.53
C ILE A 311 5.13 8.33 19.67
N PRO A 312 4.88 7.67 20.81
CA PRO A 312 5.81 7.69 21.93
C PRO A 312 7.04 6.81 21.65
N ASP A 313 8.17 7.12 22.29
CA ASP A 313 9.38 6.30 22.23
C ASP A 313 9.17 4.89 22.82
N GLN A 314 8.24 4.78 23.77
CA GLN A 314 7.84 3.51 24.39
C GLN A 314 6.33 3.38 24.35
N CYS A 315 5.86 2.28 23.77
CA CYS A 315 4.44 1.93 23.76
C CYS A 315 4.00 1.32 25.10
N HIS A 316 2.69 1.25 25.32
CA HIS A 316 2.10 0.52 26.44
C HIS A 316 2.64 -0.93 26.50
N SER A 317 2.80 -1.48 27.71
CA SER A 317 3.35 -2.83 27.92
C SER A 317 2.55 -3.95 27.23
N ASP A 318 1.28 -3.68 26.96
CA ASP A 318 0.35 -4.62 26.32
C ASP A 318 0.40 -4.52 24.78
N CYS A 319 1.13 -3.55 24.24
CA CYS A 319 1.39 -3.46 22.81
C CYS A 319 2.43 -4.49 22.41
N LYS A 320 2.08 -5.40 21.52
CA LYS A 320 3.01 -6.38 20.94
C LYS A 320 4.02 -5.70 20.02
N ARG A 321 3.55 -4.69 19.30
CA ARG A 321 4.33 -3.95 18.32
C ARG A 321 3.62 -2.66 18.03
N GLY A 322 4.36 -1.54 18.09
CA GLY A 322 3.93 -0.22 17.63
C GLY A 322 2.72 0.35 18.37
N CYS A 323 2.55 1.66 18.28
CA CYS A 323 1.42 2.36 18.85
C CYS A 323 1.27 3.74 18.22
N ALA A 324 0.07 4.30 18.34
CA ALA A 324 -0.24 5.68 17.99
C ALA A 324 -0.25 6.65 19.19
N GLY A 325 0.02 6.15 20.40
CA GLY A 325 0.02 6.90 21.65
C GLY A 325 0.25 6.02 22.88
N GLU A 326 0.14 6.59 24.08
CA GLU A 326 0.51 5.91 25.34
C GLU A 326 -0.50 4.85 25.82
N GLY A 327 -1.78 4.96 25.43
CA GLY A 327 -2.84 4.06 25.89
C GLY A 327 -2.82 2.69 25.19
N SER A 328 -3.25 1.63 25.89
CA SER A 328 -3.32 0.27 25.33
C SER A 328 -4.33 0.15 24.17
N ASN A 329 -5.32 1.05 24.11
CA ASN A 329 -6.26 1.15 22.98
C ASN A 329 -5.63 1.70 21.70
N LEU A 330 -4.41 2.26 21.79
CA LEU A 330 -3.66 2.82 20.68
C LEU A 330 -2.52 1.90 20.21
N CYS A 331 -2.44 0.68 20.75
CA CYS A 331 -1.50 -0.32 20.25
C CYS A 331 -1.84 -0.70 18.81
N ASP A 332 -0.83 -0.80 17.95
CA ASP A 332 -1.06 -1.29 16.57
C ASP A 332 -1.45 -2.78 16.59
N SER A 333 -0.91 -3.54 17.54
CA SER A 333 -1.29 -4.93 17.82
C SER A 333 -1.14 -5.26 19.30
N CYS A 334 -2.00 -6.12 19.82
CA CYS A 334 -1.99 -6.54 21.23
C CYS A 334 -1.13 -7.79 21.45
N VAL A 335 -0.53 -7.91 22.64
CA VAL A 335 0.21 -9.13 23.04
C VAL A 335 -0.72 -10.33 23.13
N ASN A 336 -1.90 -10.13 23.74
CA ASN A 336 -2.88 -11.18 23.99
C ASN A 336 -4.15 -10.94 23.15
N LEU A 337 -5.13 -10.21 23.71
CA LEU A 337 -6.43 -9.96 23.08
C LEU A 337 -6.71 -8.47 22.99
N ARG A 338 -7.62 -8.08 22.09
CA ARG A 338 -8.14 -6.72 21.99
C ARG A 338 -9.63 -6.68 22.30
N ASN A 339 -10.08 -5.75 23.14
CA ASN A 339 -11.51 -5.51 23.30
C ASN A 339 -12.09 -4.94 21.99
N ALA A 340 -13.09 -5.58 21.40
CA ALA A 340 -13.64 -5.17 20.10
C ALA A 340 -14.37 -3.82 20.14
N HIS A 341 -14.81 -3.37 21.33
CA HIS A 341 -15.51 -2.11 21.51
C HIS A 341 -14.58 -0.99 21.98
N THR A 342 -13.82 -1.20 23.06
CA THR A 342 -12.94 -0.17 23.63
C THR A 342 -11.58 -0.10 22.93
N LEU A 343 -11.22 -1.13 22.14
CA LEU A 343 -9.93 -1.30 21.46
C LEU A 343 -8.73 -1.51 22.38
N GLU A 344 -8.93 -1.49 23.70
CA GLU A 344 -7.89 -1.74 24.70
C GLU A 344 -7.33 -3.15 24.55
N CYS A 345 -6.01 -3.27 24.65
CA CYS A 345 -5.38 -4.57 24.81
C CYS A 345 -5.67 -5.12 26.21
N ILE A 346 -6.09 -6.38 26.26
CA ILE A 346 -6.50 -7.08 27.47
C ILE A 346 -5.92 -8.50 27.48
N ASN A 347 -5.71 -9.05 28.68
CA ASN A 347 -5.10 -10.37 28.84
C ASN A 347 -6.09 -11.53 28.68
N GLN A 348 -7.36 -11.30 28.96
CA GLN A 348 -8.44 -12.27 28.85
C GLN A 348 -9.77 -11.54 28.68
N CYS A 349 -10.77 -12.18 28.05
CA CYS A 349 -12.10 -11.59 27.94
C CYS A 349 -12.77 -11.46 29.31
N LEU A 350 -13.47 -10.34 29.52
CA LEU A 350 -14.28 -10.13 30.72
C LEU A 350 -15.47 -11.11 30.77
N PRO A 351 -16.01 -11.45 31.95
CA PRO A 351 -17.23 -12.24 32.04
C PRO A 351 -18.35 -11.63 31.20
N GLY A 352 -18.99 -12.45 30.36
CA GLY A 352 -19.99 -11.98 29.40
C GLY A 352 -19.40 -11.52 28.06
N TYR A 353 -18.11 -11.72 27.79
CA TYR A 353 -17.49 -11.52 26.49
C TYR A 353 -16.99 -12.85 25.91
N THR A 354 -16.97 -12.97 24.59
CA THR A 354 -16.49 -14.15 23.86
C THR A 354 -15.25 -13.81 23.06
N GLU A 355 -14.21 -14.63 23.18
CA GLU A 355 -12.98 -14.51 22.40
C GLU A 355 -13.18 -15.00 20.97
N ARG A 356 -12.68 -14.24 20.00
CA ARG A 356 -12.72 -14.58 18.59
C ARG A 356 -11.61 -13.89 17.80
N SER A 357 -10.74 -14.67 17.16
CA SER A 357 -9.64 -14.17 16.30
C SER A 357 -8.74 -13.12 16.98
N GLY A 358 -8.46 -13.28 18.28
CA GLY A 358 -7.67 -12.32 19.05
C GLY A 358 -8.45 -11.12 19.59
N TYR A 359 -9.78 -11.10 19.45
CA TYR A 359 -10.65 -10.03 19.94
C TYR A 359 -11.68 -10.55 20.96
N CYS A 360 -12.07 -9.72 21.91
CA CYS A 360 -13.16 -10.00 22.85
C CYS A 360 -14.40 -9.19 22.47
N TYR A 361 -15.51 -9.89 22.20
CA TYR A 361 -16.79 -9.29 21.85
C TYR A 361 -17.77 -9.43 23.01
N ASP A 362 -18.56 -8.40 23.29
CA ASP A 362 -19.60 -8.47 24.32
C ASP A 362 -20.69 -9.45 23.88
N ALA A 363 -20.92 -10.50 24.67
CA ALA A 363 -21.93 -11.52 24.41
C ALA A 363 -23.36 -11.06 24.73
N SER A 364 -23.51 -9.92 25.43
CA SER A 364 -24.80 -9.27 25.70
C SER A 364 -25.24 -8.32 24.58
N LEU A 365 -24.29 -7.84 23.76
CA LEU A 365 -24.66 -7.19 22.51
C LEU A 365 -25.37 -8.25 21.67
N PRO A 366 -26.65 -8.03 21.30
CA PRO A 366 -27.34 -8.99 20.48
C PRO A 366 -26.50 -9.20 19.23
N THR A 367 -26.27 -10.46 18.88
CA THR A 367 -26.04 -10.85 17.50
C THR A 367 -27.24 -10.34 16.74
N LYS A 368 -27.18 -9.08 16.27
CA LYS A 368 -28.28 -8.45 15.56
C LYS A 368 -28.41 -9.27 14.29
N GLN A 369 -29.35 -10.22 14.27
CA GLN A 369 -29.71 -10.91 13.04
C GLN A 369 -30.01 -9.83 12.01
N CYS A 370 -29.31 -9.87 10.87
CA CYS A 370 -29.74 -9.08 9.74
C CYS A 370 -31.07 -9.67 9.31
N ASN A 371 -32.17 -9.06 9.77
CA ASN A 371 -33.52 -9.48 9.44
C ASN A 371 -33.78 -9.13 7.97
N SER A 372 -33.24 -9.93 7.05
CA SER A 372 -33.76 -10.05 5.70
C SER A 372 -34.97 -10.99 5.74
N PRO A 373 -36.08 -10.70 5.03
CA PRO A 373 -37.24 -11.59 4.98
C PRO A 373 -36.99 -12.95 4.32
N LEU A 374 -35.77 -13.23 3.83
CA LEU A 374 -35.45 -14.41 3.04
C LEU A 374 -35.22 -15.64 3.92
N LYS A 375 -36.31 -16.30 4.33
CA LYS A 375 -36.23 -17.62 4.97
C LYS A 375 -36.29 -18.79 3.99
N ASN A 376 -36.65 -18.60 2.71
CA ASN A 376 -36.63 -19.62 1.64
C ASN A 376 -36.74 -19.00 0.23
N LYS A 377 -36.36 -19.78 -0.80
CA LYS A 377 -36.25 -19.38 -2.22
C LYS A 377 -37.56 -18.91 -2.88
N ASP A 378 -38.71 -19.12 -2.22
CA ASP A 378 -40.04 -18.90 -2.80
C ASP A 378 -40.88 -17.82 -2.10
N ASP A 379 -40.39 -17.14 -1.05
CA ASP A 379 -41.11 -16.08 -0.34
C ASP A 379 -40.44 -14.70 -0.53
N PHE A 380 -40.92 -13.94 -1.52
CA PHE A 380 -40.53 -12.55 -1.76
C PHE A 380 -41.38 -11.59 -0.92
N ALA A 381 -41.01 -11.36 0.35
CA ALA A 381 -41.46 -10.18 1.08
C ALA A 381 -40.38 -9.08 0.97
N PRO A 382 -40.68 -7.87 0.45
CA PRO A 382 -39.68 -6.82 0.30
C PRO A 382 -39.32 -6.19 1.66
N GLY A 383 -38.02 -5.93 1.87
CA GLY A 383 -37.52 -5.08 2.96
C GLY A 383 -37.92 -3.61 2.79
N PRO A 384 -37.51 -2.70 3.70
CA PRO A 384 -37.80 -1.28 3.57
C PRO A 384 -37.25 -0.72 2.25
N LEU A 385 -38.01 0.20 1.64
CA LEU A 385 -37.62 0.86 0.41
C LEU A 385 -36.37 1.74 0.63
N CYS A 386 -35.48 1.77 -0.34
CA CYS A 386 -34.27 2.59 -0.32
C CYS A 386 -34.02 3.23 -1.68
N SER A 387 -33.42 4.40 -1.67
CA SER A 387 -33.02 5.14 -2.89
C SER A 387 -31.51 5.00 -3.15
N ASN A 388 -30.75 4.67 -2.10
CA ASN A 388 -29.29 4.47 -2.11
C ASN A 388 -28.87 3.66 -0.86
N VAL A 389 -27.60 3.24 -0.81
CA VAL A 389 -27.06 2.38 0.26
C VAL A 389 -27.03 3.05 1.63
N SER A 390 -26.93 4.39 1.70
CA SER A 390 -26.94 5.12 2.99
C SER A 390 -28.31 5.18 3.66
N GLU A 391 -29.38 4.83 2.95
CA GLU A 391 -30.72 4.67 3.52
C GLU A 391 -30.93 3.27 4.13
N CYS A 392 -29.95 2.37 4.00
CA CYS A 392 -29.94 1.06 4.63
C CYS A 392 -29.08 1.07 5.90
N ASP A 393 -29.42 0.22 6.89
CA ASP A 393 -28.72 0.20 8.19
C ASP A 393 -27.29 -0.33 8.01
N THR A 394 -26.30 0.53 8.26
CA THR A 394 -24.87 0.23 8.13
C THR A 394 -24.24 -0.28 9.44
N ASP A 395 -24.96 -0.24 10.57
CA ASP A 395 -24.44 -0.66 11.89
C ASP A 395 -25.35 -1.72 12.55
N ASN A 396 -25.67 -2.73 11.75
CA ASN A 396 -26.50 -3.84 12.18
C ASN A 396 -25.65 -4.98 12.78
N GLY A 397 -24.80 -4.67 13.78
CA GLY A 397 -24.04 -5.68 14.52
C GLY A 397 -22.98 -6.41 13.70
N GLY A 398 -22.39 -5.73 12.70
CA GLY A 398 -21.35 -6.28 11.82
C GLY A 398 -21.84 -6.74 10.43
N CYS A 399 -23.08 -6.40 10.05
CA CYS A 399 -23.68 -6.78 8.78
C CYS A 399 -24.09 -5.57 7.94
N MET A 400 -23.57 -5.48 6.71
CA MET A 400 -23.88 -4.40 5.78
C MET A 400 -25.13 -4.75 4.96
N GLN A 401 -26.15 -3.89 5.00
CA GLN A 401 -27.26 -3.96 4.07
C GLN A 401 -26.89 -3.28 2.74
N VAL A 402 -27.36 -3.85 1.64
CA VAL A 402 -27.21 -3.28 0.29
C VAL A 402 -28.58 -2.93 -0.26
N CYS A 403 -28.68 -1.75 -0.87
CA CYS A 403 -29.88 -1.34 -1.58
C CYS A 403 -29.91 -2.02 -2.95
N VAL A 404 -30.84 -2.94 -3.17
CA VAL A 404 -30.97 -3.67 -4.44
C VAL A 404 -32.18 -3.19 -5.21
N THR A 405 -31.98 -2.92 -6.49
CA THR A 405 -33.00 -2.39 -7.40
C THR A 405 -33.59 -3.50 -8.24
N THR A 406 -34.90 -3.68 -8.15
CA THR A 406 -35.69 -4.48 -9.11
C THR A 406 -36.25 -3.57 -10.21
N THR A 407 -36.95 -4.15 -11.19
CA THR A 407 -37.53 -3.42 -12.33
C THR A 407 -38.53 -2.32 -11.95
N SER A 408 -39.02 -2.30 -10.70
CA SER A 408 -40.04 -1.35 -10.23
C SER A 408 -39.73 -0.67 -8.89
N LEU A 409 -38.95 -1.29 -7.99
CA LEU A 409 -38.67 -0.77 -6.65
C LEU A 409 -37.26 -1.14 -6.18
N SER A 410 -36.72 -0.32 -5.28
CA SER A 410 -35.44 -0.56 -4.61
C SER A 410 -35.68 -0.81 -3.12
N TYR A 411 -35.07 -1.86 -2.57
CA TYR A 411 -35.24 -2.25 -1.17
C TYR A 411 -33.91 -2.70 -0.54
N CYS A 412 -33.78 -2.48 0.76
CA CYS A 412 -32.60 -2.92 1.51
C CYS A 412 -32.65 -4.44 1.70
N ILE A 413 -31.58 -5.14 1.31
CA ILE A 413 -31.38 -6.56 1.60
C ILE A 413 -30.08 -6.77 2.39
N CYS A 414 -30.05 -7.82 3.21
CA CYS A 414 -28.81 -8.30 3.78
C CYS A 414 -27.94 -8.91 2.67
N GLY A 415 -26.63 -8.67 2.71
CA GLY A 415 -25.69 -9.36 1.83
C GLY A 415 -25.91 -10.87 1.88
N VAL A 416 -25.91 -11.51 0.70
CA VAL A 416 -26.37 -12.90 0.51
C VAL A 416 -25.50 -13.88 1.32
N SER A 417 -25.96 -14.23 2.54
CA SER A 417 -25.51 -15.36 3.40
C SER A 417 -25.89 -15.19 4.88
N GLN A 418 -26.36 -14.03 5.31
CA GLN A 418 -26.50 -13.74 6.74
C GLN A 418 -27.94 -13.88 7.26
N SER A 419 -28.36 -15.09 7.62
CA SER A 419 -29.57 -15.32 8.44
C SER A 419 -29.30 -15.16 9.94
N THR A 420 -28.02 -15.23 10.33
CA THR A 420 -27.52 -14.84 11.65
C THR A 420 -26.26 -14.03 11.46
N CYS A 421 -26.18 -12.93 12.21
CA CYS A 421 -25.12 -11.95 12.13
C CYS A 421 -24.48 -11.88 13.49
N SER A 422 -23.29 -12.46 13.58
CA SER A 422 -22.33 -12.14 14.64
C SER A 422 -21.17 -11.43 13.95
N PRO A 423 -20.38 -10.59 14.64
CA PRO A 423 -19.05 -10.25 14.15
C PRO A 423 -18.33 -11.57 13.79
N GLY A 424 -17.93 -11.72 12.53
CA GLY A 424 -18.36 -12.79 11.60
C GLY A 424 -18.00 -14.27 11.79
N THR A 425 -18.86 -15.10 12.38
CA THR A 425 -18.73 -16.58 12.41
C THR A 425 -18.38 -17.19 11.04
N GLU A 426 -17.26 -17.92 10.96
CA GLU A 426 -17.08 -18.99 9.97
C GLU A 426 -18.02 -20.13 10.37
N ASN A 427 -19.08 -20.35 9.59
CA ASN A 427 -19.80 -21.62 9.66
C ASN A 427 -19.25 -22.52 8.55
N THR A 428 -18.61 -23.59 9.00
CA THR A 428 -18.27 -24.77 8.23
C THR A 428 -19.52 -25.44 7.66
N GLU A 429 -19.40 -25.87 6.40
CA GLU A 429 -20.25 -26.80 5.65
C GLU A 429 -21.53 -26.29 4.93
N MET A 430 -21.49 -26.55 3.60
CA MET A 430 -22.56 -27.11 2.75
C MET A 430 -23.45 -26.18 1.88
N PRO A 431 -23.96 -26.73 0.75
CA PRO A 431 -23.76 -26.20 -0.61
C PRO A 431 -24.96 -25.38 -1.09
N LEU A 432 -24.80 -24.59 -2.17
CA LEU A 432 -25.84 -24.43 -3.20
C LEU A 432 -25.39 -23.57 -4.40
N THR A 433 -25.79 -24.04 -5.57
CA THR A 433 -25.61 -23.51 -6.93
C THR A 433 -26.55 -22.35 -7.25
N ILE A 434 -26.06 -21.23 -7.85
CA ILE A 434 -26.92 -20.14 -8.37
C ILE A 434 -26.40 -19.53 -9.68
N ASP A 435 -27.39 -19.15 -10.50
CA ASP A 435 -27.50 -18.83 -11.94
C ASP A 435 -26.99 -17.43 -12.38
N SER A 436 -26.68 -17.30 -13.67
CA SER A 436 -25.72 -16.37 -14.32
C SER A 436 -26.30 -15.04 -14.86
N SER A 437 -27.34 -14.47 -14.24
CA SER A 437 -28.11 -13.39 -14.88
C SER A 437 -28.26 -12.08 -14.09
N VAL A 438 -27.23 -11.57 -13.40
CA VAL A 438 -27.23 -10.14 -12.97
C VAL A 438 -25.79 -9.57 -12.92
N VAL A 439 -25.36 -8.93 -14.01
CA VAL A 439 -24.16 -8.07 -14.04
C VAL A 439 -24.58 -6.72 -14.60
N HIS A 440 -24.64 -5.67 -13.78
CA HIS A 440 -24.39 -4.29 -14.24
C HIS A 440 -24.02 -3.33 -13.10
N LEU A 441 -22.90 -2.64 -13.35
CA LEU A 441 -22.20 -1.55 -12.64
C LEU A 441 -23.00 -0.62 -11.72
N LYS A 442 -22.38 -0.28 -10.56
CA LYS A 442 -21.87 1.08 -10.25
C LYS A 442 -20.81 1.03 -9.12
N CYS A 443 -19.77 1.86 -9.27
CA CYS A 443 -18.62 1.99 -8.37
C CYS A 443 -19.01 2.24 -6.89
N SER A 444 -18.63 1.31 -6.01
CA SER A 444 -18.23 1.48 -4.58
C SER A 444 -18.30 0.13 -3.88
N ILE A 445 -17.57 -0.88 -4.37
CA ILE A 445 -17.64 -2.25 -3.83
C ILE A 445 -16.27 -2.91 -3.95
N THR A 446 -15.23 -2.36 -3.33
CA THR A 446 -13.91 -3.03 -3.36
C THR A 446 -13.72 -3.95 -2.17
N MET A 447 -14.44 -3.71 -1.07
CA MET A 447 -14.16 -4.38 0.21
C MET A 447 -15.18 -5.45 0.60
N LEU A 448 -16.46 -5.24 0.30
CA LEU A 448 -17.53 -6.24 0.47
C LEU A 448 -17.30 -7.49 -0.39
N TYR A 449 -16.66 -7.31 -1.55
CA TYR A 449 -16.35 -8.43 -2.42
C TYR A 449 -15.25 -9.31 -1.80
N MET A 450 -14.10 -8.79 -1.36
CA MET A 450 -13.02 -9.65 -0.87
C MET A 450 -13.41 -10.52 0.34
N CYS A 451 -14.14 -10.00 1.32
CA CYS A 451 -14.56 -10.78 2.49
C CYS A 451 -15.67 -11.80 2.18
N ALA A 452 -16.65 -11.46 1.35
CA ALA A 452 -17.69 -12.41 0.92
C ALA A 452 -17.12 -13.48 -0.04
N MET A 453 -16.09 -13.14 -0.83
CA MET A 453 -15.45 -14.02 -1.82
C MET A 453 -14.58 -15.10 -1.18
N TYR A 454 -13.89 -14.83 -0.07
CA TYR A 454 -13.10 -15.84 0.65
C TYR A 454 -13.99 -16.98 1.20
N VAL A 455 -15.19 -16.64 1.66
CA VAL A 455 -16.19 -17.60 2.16
C VAL A 455 -16.77 -18.45 1.01
N LEU A 456 -17.02 -17.85 -0.16
CA LEU A 456 -17.56 -18.57 -1.34
C LEU A 456 -16.57 -19.60 -1.91
N CYS A 457 -15.27 -19.31 -1.90
CA CYS A 457 -14.27 -20.23 -2.46
C CYS A 457 -13.88 -21.38 -1.51
N ASN A 458 -14.01 -21.22 -0.19
CA ASN A 458 -13.80 -22.32 0.76
C ASN A 458 -14.93 -23.36 0.77
N LEU A 459 -16.07 -23.07 0.13
CA LEU A 459 -17.24 -23.97 0.08
C LEU A 459 -17.29 -24.87 -1.17
N SER A 460 -16.31 -24.75 -2.09
CA SER A 460 -16.32 -25.45 -3.39
C SER A 460 -15.17 -26.45 -3.62
N VAL A 461 -14.42 -26.80 -2.56
CA VAL A 461 -13.43 -27.91 -2.55
C VAL A 461 -14.02 -29.15 -1.91
#